data_AF-A0A3S1B456-F1
#
_entry.id   AF-A0A3S1B456-F1
#
_cell.length_a   1.000
_cell.length_b   1.000
_cell.length_c   1.000
_cell.angle_alpha   90.00
_cell.angle_beta   90.00
_cell.angle_gamma   90.00
#
_symmetry.space_group_name_H-M   'P 1'
#
loop_
_entity.id
_entity.type
_entity.pdbx_description
1 polymer ?
#
loop_
_entity_poly.entity_id
_entity_poly.type
_entity_poly.pdbx_seq_one_letter_code
_entity_poly.pdbx_strand_id
1 'polypeptide(L)'
;MTGRDFVSQNENVEFTCTTAVSNPRADVEWFIGSQQMSTIEKNYQSQPGGGWVTISKCKFKATSSLHNKVITCRAWNEPYPKKVVATRSLNVHCELGCFSITHISFVHHVLFPC
;
A
#
# COMPACT_ATOMS: atom_id res chain seq x y z
N MET A 1 -2.34 5.55 6.92
CA MET A 1 -2.34 4.71 5.71
C MET A 1 -2.86 3.32 6.08
N THR A 2 -3.72 2.75 5.23
CA THR A 2 -4.33 1.44 5.40
C THR A 2 -4.02 0.55 4.19
N GLY A 3 -4.01 -0.77 4.39
CA GLY A 3 -3.67 -1.77 3.38
C GLY A 3 -3.24 -3.08 4.05
N ARG A 4 -3.16 -4.17 3.29
CA ARG A 4 -2.71 -5.48 3.78
C ARG A 4 -1.20 -5.59 3.69
N ASP A 5 -0.55 -5.93 4.80
CA ASP A 5 0.91 -6.07 4.85
C ASP A 5 1.37 -7.47 4.42
N PHE A 6 0.51 -8.47 4.52
CA PHE A 6 0.78 -9.86 4.14
C PHE A 6 -0.11 -10.22 2.95
N VAL A 7 0.51 -10.55 1.81
CA VAL A 7 -0.19 -10.71 0.53
C VAL A 7 0.38 -11.89 -0.25
N SER A 8 -0.47 -12.57 -1.01
CA SER A 8 -0.03 -13.67 -1.86
C SER A 8 0.68 -13.12 -3.11
N GLN A 9 1.69 -13.85 -3.59
CA GLN A 9 2.34 -13.52 -4.86
C GLN A 9 1.30 -13.47 -5.99
N ASN A 10 1.45 -12.51 -6.88
CA ASN A 10 0.56 -12.20 -8.01
C ASN A 10 -0.81 -11.62 -7.63
N GLU A 11 -1.08 -11.41 -6.35
CA GLU A 11 -2.30 -10.75 -5.91
C GLU A 11 -2.28 -9.25 -6.24
N ASN A 12 -3.45 -8.69 -6.58
CA ASN A 12 -3.61 -7.25 -6.71
C ASN A 12 -3.86 -6.63 -5.34
N VAL A 13 -3.02 -5.68 -4.95
CA VAL A 13 -3.04 -5.06 -3.63
C VAL A 13 -3.35 -3.57 -3.75
N GLU A 14 -4.14 -3.04 -2.83
CA GLU A 14 -4.47 -1.62 -2.72
C GLU A 14 -4.04 -1.10 -1.34
N PHE A 15 -3.32 0.02 -1.34
CA PHE A 15 -3.07 0.82 -0.15
C PHE A 15 -3.76 2.17 -0.26
N THR A 16 -4.35 2.63 0.83
CA THR A 16 -5.04 3.93 0.91
C THR A 16 -4.32 4.85 1.89
N CYS A 17 -4.04 6.06 1.46
CA CYS A 17 -3.48 7.13 2.26
C CYS A 17 -4.50 8.27 2.36
N THR A 18 -4.91 8.58 3.58
CA THR A 18 -5.82 9.68 3.89
C THR A 18 -5.06 10.73 4.66
N THR A 19 -5.07 11.96 4.16
CA THR A 19 -4.44 13.12 4.80
C THR A 19 -5.34 13.73 5.87
N ALA A 20 -4.75 14.52 6.77
CA ALA A 20 -5.54 15.41 7.62
C ALA A 20 -6.15 16.55 6.79
N VAL A 21 -7.12 17.28 7.36
CA VAL A 21 -7.68 18.47 6.71
C VAL A 21 -6.56 19.48 6.44
N SER A 22 -6.42 19.89 5.18
CA SER A 22 -5.38 20.80 4.70
C SER A 22 -5.97 21.92 3.86
N ASN A 23 -5.38 23.11 3.93
CA ASN A 23 -5.77 24.24 3.10
C ASN A 23 -4.53 25.06 2.71
N PRO A 24 -4.06 25.03 1.44
CA PRO A 24 -4.61 24.34 0.27
C PRO A 24 -4.59 22.81 0.36
N ARG A 25 -5.23 22.14 -0.62
CA ARG A 25 -5.28 20.68 -0.77
C ARG A 25 -3.88 20.07 -0.72
N ALA A 26 -3.74 18.95 0.00
CA ALA A 26 -2.50 18.19 -0.01
C ALA A 26 -2.34 17.36 -1.29
N ASP A 27 -1.16 17.41 -1.88
CA ASP A 27 -0.67 16.45 -2.84
C ASP A 27 -0.13 15.20 -2.16
N VAL A 28 -0.14 14.09 -2.90
CA VAL A 28 0.33 12.78 -2.44
C VAL A 28 1.18 12.10 -3.51
N GLU A 29 2.29 11.52 -3.10
CA GLU A 29 3.18 10.64 -3.87
C GLU A 29 3.32 9.29 -3.17
N TRP A 30 3.53 8.25 -3.98
CA TRP A 30 3.71 6.88 -3.52
C TRP A 30 5.04 6.32 -3.98
N PHE A 31 5.71 5.59 -3.09
CA PHE A 31 6.93 4.84 -3.40
C PHE A 31 6.82 3.41 -2.86
N ILE A 32 7.38 2.45 -3.59
CA ILE A 32 7.60 1.09 -3.12
C ILE A 32 9.10 0.84 -3.16
N GLY A 33 9.73 0.75 -1.98
CA GLY A 33 11.19 0.87 -1.86
C GLY A 33 11.65 2.22 -2.41
N SER A 34 12.49 2.21 -3.44
CA SER A 34 12.99 3.41 -4.13
C SER A 34 12.18 3.81 -5.37
N GLN A 35 11.22 2.98 -5.81
CA GLN A 35 10.48 3.22 -7.04
C GLN A 35 9.25 4.08 -6.79
N GLN A 36 9.12 5.19 -7.52
CA GLN A 36 7.91 6.00 -7.51
C GLN A 36 6.79 5.33 -8.32
N MET A 37 5.58 5.36 -7.78
CA MET A 37 4.41 4.78 -8.44
C MET A 37 3.68 5.86 -9.26
N SER A 38 3.46 5.56 -10.54
CA SER A 38 2.73 6.44 -11.47
C SER A 38 1.22 6.19 -11.45
N THR A 39 0.79 4.95 -11.22
CA THR A 39 -0.63 4.57 -11.24
C THR A 39 -1.24 4.72 -9.85
N ILE A 40 -1.81 5.90 -9.60
CA ILE A 40 -2.48 6.23 -8.33
C ILE A 40 -3.82 6.90 -8.60
N GLU A 41 -4.79 6.63 -7.75
CA GLU A 41 -6.06 7.35 -7.72
C GLU A 41 -5.96 8.43 -6.64
N LYS A 42 -6.48 9.63 -6.90
CA LYS A 42 -6.57 10.73 -5.93
C LYS A 42 -8.00 11.27 -5.91
N ASN A 43 -8.53 11.49 -4.72
CA ASN A 43 -9.83 12.11 -4.49
C ASN A 43 -9.68 13.22 -3.44
N TYR A 44 -10.39 14.33 -3.64
CA TYR A 44 -10.37 15.49 -2.76
C TYR A 44 -11.76 15.72 -2.18
N GLN A 45 -11.86 15.72 -0.85
CA GLN A 45 -13.12 15.89 -0.13
C GLN A 45 -13.10 17.20 0.66
N SER A 46 -13.99 18.12 0.30
CA SER A 46 -14.21 19.35 1.07
C SER A 46 -14.80 19.04 2.44
N GLN A 47 -14.34 19.72 3.47
CA GLN A 47 -14.82 19.52 4.84
C GLN A 47 -15.77 20.65 5.29
N PRO A 48 -16.77 20.38 6.17
CA PRO A 48 -17.73 21.40 6.63
C PRO A 48 -17.08 22.63 7.30
N GLY A 49 -15.91 22.47 7.93
CA GLY A 49 -15.13 23.55 8.54
C GLY A 49 -14.15 24.25 7.59
N GLY A 50 -14.25 23.99 6.28
CA GLY A 50 -13.28 24.45 5.28
C GLY A 50 -12.07 23.52 5.16
N GLY A 51 -11.26 23.78 4.14
CA GLY A 51 -10.14 22.91 3.79
C GLY A 51 -10.56 21.59 3.15
N TRP A 52 -9.58 20.71 2.97
CA TRP A 52 -9.68 19.53 2.13
C TRP A 52 -8.97 18.33 2.74
N VAL A 53 -9.61 17.17 2.63
CA VAL A 53 -8.98 15.87 2.85
C VAL A 53 -8.65 15.26 1.50
N THR A 54 -7.39 14.93 1.28
CA THR A 54 -6.95 14.15 0.12
C THR A 54 -6.91 12.67 0.50
N ILE A 55 -7.61 11.85 -0.27
CA ILE A 55 -7.57 10.38 -0.20
C ILE A 55 -6.88 9.89 -1.47
N SER A 56 -5.78 9.17 -1.32
CA SER A 56 -5.06 8.57 -2.45
C SER A 56 -4.98 7.06 -2.31
N LYS A 57 -5.16 6.34 -3.42
CA LYS A 57 -5.05 4.89 -3.49
C LYS A 57 -3.94 4.48 -4.45
N CYS A 58 -3.06 3.60 -4.00
CA CYS A 58 -2.01 2.99 -4.80
C CYS A 58 -2.32 1.52 -5.02
N LYS A 59 -2.50 1.12 -6.28
CA LYS A 59 -2.79 -0.26 -6.69
C LYS A 59 -1.61 -0.83 -7.45
N PHE A 60 -1.18 -2.05 -7.10
CA PHE A 60 -0.11 -2.74 -7.78
C PHE A 60 -0.25 -4.25 -7.63
N LYS A 61 0.46 -5.00 -8.48
CA LYS A 61 0.53 -6.46 -8.38
C LYS A 61 1.69 -6.86 -7.46
N ALA A 62 1.43 -7.69 -6.46
CA ALA A 62 2.44 -8.15 -5.51
C ALA A 62 3.38 -9.16 -6.17
N THR A 63 4.58 -8.74 -6.58
CA THR A 63 5.63 -9.64 -7.08
C THR A 63 6.56 -10.05 -5.95
N SER A 64 7.26 -11.18 -6.09
CA SER A 64 8.24 -11.66 -5.09
C SER A 64 9.34 -10.64 -4.79
N SER A 65 9.75 -9.86 -5.80
CA SER A 65 10.71 -8.76 -5.64
C SER A 65 10.26 -7.64 -4.68
N LEU A 66 8.96 -7.58 -4.36
CA LEU A 66 8.40 -6.63 -3.40
C LEU A 66 8.37 -7.17 -1.96
N HIS A 67 8.80 -8.42 -1.73
CA HIS A 67 8.95 -8.95 -0.39
C HIS A 67 9.93 -8.10 0.45
N ASN A 68 9.57 -7.82 1.69
CA ASN A 68 10.26 -6.92 2.62
C ASN A 68 10.48 -5.48 2.12
N LYS A 69 9.76 -5.04 1.08
CA LYS A 69 9.83 -3.63 0.64
C LYS A 69 8.92 -2.76 1.49
N VAL A 70 9.31 -1.50 1.63
CA VAL A 70 8.54 -0.49 2.36
C VAL A 70 7.73 0.34 1.37
N ILE A 71 6.42 0.37 1.57
CA ILE A 71 5.48 1.24 0.87
C ILE A 71 5.46 2.57 1.62
N THR A 72 5.65 3.66 0.89
CA THR A 72 5.74 5.02 1.44
C THR A 72 4.71 5.92 0.77
N CYS A 73 3.81 6.50 1.55
CA CYS A 73 2.99 7.63 1.16
C CYS A 73 3.66 8.93 1.64
N ARG A 74 3.91 9.87 0.74
CA ARG A 74 4.41 11.21 1.07
C ARG A 74 3.36 12.24 0.70
N ALA A 75 2.95 13.07 1.65
CA ALA A 75 1.95 14.12 1.44
C ALA A 75 2.51 15.50 1.79
N TRP A 76 2.14 16.52 1.02
CA TRP A 76 2.52 17.92 1.28
C TRP A 76 1.49 18.86 0.66
N ASN A 77 1.51 20.14 1.07
CA ASN A 77 0.69 21.18 0.45
C ASN A 77 1.51 22.46 0.28
N GLU A 78 1.41 23.14 -0.85
CA GLU A 78 2.08 24.44 -1.01
C GLU A 78 1.32 25.54 -0.23
N PRO A 79 2.02 26.49 0.42
CA PRO A 79 3.45 26.78 0.34
C PRO A 79 4.31 26.07 1.42
N TYR A 80 3.80 25.03 2.08
CA TYR A 80 4.50 24.30 3.12
C TYR A 80 5.18 23.03 2.55
N PRO A 81 6.44 23.09 2.06
CA PRO A 81 7.08 21.97 1.38
C PRO A 81 7.44 20.80 2.31
N LYS A 82 7.18 20.92 3.62
CA LYS A 82 7.47 19.85 4.57
C LYS A 82 6.55 18.66 4.28
N LYS A 83 7.15 17.59 3.74
CA LYS A 83 6.44 16.35 3.46
C LYS A 83 6.16 15.57 4.75
N VAL A 84 4.91 15.19 4.96
CA VAL A 84 4.49 14.21 5.96
C VAL A 84 4.57 12.82 5.34
N VAL A 85 5.17 11.86 6.04
CA VAL A 85 5.47 10.54 5.49
C VAL A 85 4.78 9.45 6.33
N ALA A 86 4.11 8.53 5.65
CA ALA A 86 3.55 7.32 6.25
C ALA A 86 4.12 6.08 5.54
N THR A 87 4.58 5.09 6.30
CA THR A 87 5.23 3.89 5.77
C THR A 87 4.57 2.60 6.26
N ARG A 88 4.58 1.55 5.44
CA ARG A 88 4.23 0.18 5.85
C ARG A 88 5.12 -0.83 5.14
N SER A 89 5.48 -1.92 5.81
CA SER A 89 6.26 -3.01 5.22
C SER A 89 5.34 -4.00 4.52
N LEU A 90 5.75 -4.47 3.35
CA LEU A 90 5.05 -5.48 2.57
C LEU A 90 5.78 -6.82 2.65
N ASN A 91 5.03 -7.87 2.99
CA ASN A 91 5.48 -9.25 3.05
C ASN A 91 4.72 -10.05 2.00
N VAL A 92 5.40 -10.41 0.93
CA VAL A 92 4.84 -11.24 -0.14
C VAL A 92 5.14 -12.70 0.17
N HIS A 93 4.12 -13.56 0.16
CA HIS A 93 4.29 -15.00 0.37
C HIS A 93 3.89 -15.79 -0.88
N CYS A 94 4.55 -16.91 -1.07
CA CYS A 94 4.29 -17.84 -2.15
C CYS A 94 3.35 -18.93 -1.63
N GLU A 95 2.19 -19.06 -2.24
CA GLU A 95 1.38 -20.26 -2.08
C GLU A 95 1.94 -21.32 -3.02
N LEU A 96 2.85 -22.15 -2.51
CA LEU A 96 3.20 -23.38 -3.21
C LEU A 96 1.92 -24.21 -3.25
N GLY A 97 1.43 -24.49 -4.47
CA GLY A 97 0.26 -25.33 -4.68
C GLY A 97 0.35 -26.57 -3.79
N CYS A 98 -0.74 -26.84 -3.09
CA CYS A 98 -1.00 -28.00 -2.24
C CYS A 98 -0.05 -29.18 -2.55
N PHE A 99 0.96 -29.41 -1.70
CA PHE A 99 1.68 -30.67 -1.73
C PHE A 99 0.69 -31.74 -1.29
N SER A 100 0.20 -32.54 -2.25
CA SER A 100 -0.59 -33.72 -1.96
C SER A 100 0.34 -34.76 -1.32
N ILE A 101 0.49 -34.70 0.00
CA ILE A 101 1.02 -35.82 0.77
C ILE A 101 -0.16 -36.77 0.94
N THR A 102 -0.20 -37.80 0.10
CA THR A 102 -1.09 -38.95 0.29
C THR A 102 -0.88 -39.51 1.70
N HIS A 103 -1.98 -39.63 2.46
CA HIS A 103 -2.08 -40.08 3.87
C HIS A 103 -1.71 -39.06 4.97
N ILE A 104 -2.55 -38.04 5.15
CA ILE A 104 -3.28 -37.70 6.41
C ILE A 104 -3.87 -36.29 6.23
N SER A 105 -5.17 -36.18 6.42
CA SER A 105 -6.03 -35.03 6.11
C SER A 105 -5.76 -33.77 6.95
N PHE A 106 -4.64 -33.08 6.70
CA PHE A 106 -4.46 -31.69 7.15
C PHE A 106 -3.98 -30.83 5.98
N VAL A 107 -4.90 -30.07 5.38
CA VAL A 107 -4.55 -28.99 4.44
C VAL A 107 -3.94 -27.86 5.27
N HIS A 108 -2.64 -27.94 5.54
CA HIS A 108 -1.93 -26.85 6.19
C HIS A 108 -1.39 -25.93 5.10
N HIS A 109 -1.97 -24.75 4.96
CA HIS A 109 -1.40 -23.69 4.12
C HIS A 109 -0.06 -23.28 4.73
N VAL A 110 1.04 -23.78 4.16
CA VAL A 110 2.38 -23.35 4.58
C VAL A 110 2.75 -22.12 3.77
N LEU A 111 2.65 -20.95 4.41
CA LEU A 111 3.08 -19.69 3.83
C LEU A 111 4.59 -19.59 3.92
N PHE A 112 5.28 -19.69 2.77
CA PHE A 112 6.72 -19.44 2.69
C PHE A 112 6.97 -18.02 2.17
N PRO A 113 7.96 -17.29 2.71
CA PRO A 113 8.45 -16.09 2.06
C PRO A 113 8.94 -16.44 0.66
N CYS A 114 8.49 -15.69 -0.34
CA CYS A 114 9.23 -15.59 -1.59
C CYS A 114 10.47 -14.70 -1.33
#